data_AF-A0A517PF75-F1
#
_entry.id   AF-A0A517PF75-F1
#
_cell.length_a   1.000
_cell.length_b   1.000
_cell.length_c   1.000
_cell.angle_alpha   90.00
_cell.angle_beta   90.00
_cell.angle_gamma   90.00
#
_symmetry.space_group_name_H-M   'P 1'
#
loop_
_entity.id
_entity.type
_entity.pdbx_description
1 polymer ?
#
loop_
_entity_poly.entity_id
_entity_poly.type
_entity_poly.pdbx_seq_one_letter_code
_entity_poly.pdbx_strand_id
1 'polypeptide(L)'
;MPAWKGGPCPGCSEEVPPKVLRCPTCRTLLDPDLSAHEFDPPEFAPLAEVDGPAIVRPKAERTRCPGCGEELRIATKYAGVPVACKKCGEPMTAGDAERRVALLADCPHCLKEIRVGMKYVGQLVGCKLCGGELMVAERGVS
;
A
#
# COMPACT_ATOMS: atom_id res chain seq x y z
N MET A 1 45.41 21.56 8.71
CA MET A 1 44.54 20.87 9.68
C MET A 1 45.43 20.01 10.55
N PRO A 2 45.74 20.41 11.79
CA PRO A 2 46.70 19.67 12.59
C PRO A 2 46.04 18.42 13.21
N ALA A 3 45.91 17.39 12.39
CA ALA A 3 45.59 16.05 12.87
C ALA A 3 46.61 15.60 13.94
N TRP A 4 46.15 14.84 14.93
CA TRP A 4 46.98 14.28 16.00
C TRP A 4 48.29 13.71 15.46
N LYS A 5 49.43 14.12 16.04
CA LYS A 5 50.77 13.75 15.58
C LYS A 5 51.25 12.38 16.06
N GLY A 6 50.43 11.69 16.87
CA GLY A 6 50.80 10.46 17.56
C GLY A 6 51.41 10.76 18.95
N GLY A 7 51.26 9.81 19.88
CA GLY A 7 51.81 9.92 21.24
C GLY A 7 50.80 9.54 22.33
N PRO A 8 51.15 9.79 23.60
CA PRO A 8 50.29 9.42 24.73
C PRO A 8 49.02 10.27 24.76
N CYS A 9 47.87 9.62 24.92
CA CYS A 9 46.58 10.28 25.06
C CYS A 9 46.55 11.13 26.34
N PRO A 10 46.07 12.39 26.29
CA PRO A 10 45.97 13.24 27.49
C PRO A 10 44.94 12.75 28.52
N GLY A 11 43.98 11.90 28.12
CA GLY A 11 42.92 11.41 29.00
C GLY A 11 43.22 10.08 29.70
N CYS A 12 44.01 9.20 29.08
CA CYS A 12 44.29 7.86 29.64
C CYS A 12 45.75 7.41 29.49
N SER A 13 46.63 8.28 29.00
CA SER A 13 48.08 8.03 28.82
C SER A 13 48.43 6.88 27.88
N GLU A 14 47.46 6.30 27.17
CA GLU A 14 47.72 5.21 26.22
C GLU A 14 48.33 5.74 24.92
N GLU A 15 49.20 4.96 24.30
CA GLU A 15 49.88 5.34 23.07
C GLU A 15 48.92 5.28 21.87
N VAL A 16 48.63 6.43 21.26
CA VAL A 16 47.70 6.54 20.13
C VAL A 16 48.45 6.94 18.85
N PRO A 17 48.26 6.23 17.72
CA PRO A 17 48.93 6.53 16.46
C PRO A 17 48.49 7.87 15.85
N PRO A 18 49.28 8.46 14.93
CA PRO A 18 48.93 9.72 14.26
C PRO A 18 47.66 9.62 13.41
N LYS A 19 47.07 10.78 13.08
CA LYS A 19 45.87 10.95 12.25
C LYS A 19 44.58 10.36 12.84
N VAL A 20 44.54 10.18 14.15
CA VAL A 20 43.36 9.73 14.89
C VAL A 20 42.69 10.91 15.56
N LEU A 21 41.37 11.02 15.45
CA LEU A 21 40.59 12.12 16.04
C LEU A 21 40.23 11.87 17.51
N ARG A 22 40.00 10.60 17.89
CA ARG A 22 39.60 10.21 19.25
C ARG A 22 40.40 9.01 19.73
N CYS A 23 40.81 9.01 21.00
CA CYS A 23 41.46 7.85 21.59
C CYS A 23 40.56 6.60 21.51
N PRO A 24 41.06 5.44 21.06
CA PRO A 24 40.25 4.22 20.94
C PRO A 24 39.75 3.71 22.31
N THR A 25 40.45 4.04 23.39
CA THR A 25 40.20 3.50 24.72
C THR A 25 39.31 4.41 25.55
N CYS A 26 39.67 5.70 25.67
CA CYS A 26 38.89 6.64 26.49
C CYS A 26 38.00 7.61 25.69
N ARG A 27 38.02 7.54 24.35
CA ARG A 27 37.26 8.42 23.43
C ARG A 27 37.54 9.93 23.53
N THR A 28 38.53 10.33 24.32
CA THR A 28 39.02 11.72 24.41
C THR A 28 39.33 12.25 23.03
N LEU A 29 38.86 13.46 22.73
CA LEU A 29 39.15 14.17 21.48
C LEU A 29 40.62 14.60 21.49
N LEU A 30 41.38 14.15 20.50
CA LEU A 30 42.84 14.32 20.44
C LEU A 30 43.26 15.54 19.63
N ASP A 31 42.36 16.05 18.79
CA ASP A 31 42.57 17.28 18.03
C ASP A 31 41.99 18.46 18.83
N PRO A 32 42.84 19.38 19.34
CA PRO A 32 42.41 20.51 20.15
C PRO A 32 41.69 21.59 19.33
N ASP A 33 41.82 21.57 18.00
CA ASP A 33 41.12 22.50 17.10
C ASP A 33 39.68 22.02 16.79
N LEU A 34 39.31 20.81 17.25
CA LEU A 34 37.95 20.29 17.12
C LEU A 34 37.21 20.40 18.46
N SER A 35 35.92 20.69 18.38
CA SER A 35 34.97 20.57 19.49
C SER A 35 33.88 19.57 19.13
N ALA A 36 33.36 18.85 20.11
CA ALA A 36 32.16 18.04 19.88
C ALA A 36 31.01 19.00 19.57
N HIS A 37 30.43 18.86 18.37
CA HIS A 37 29.19 19.55 18.05
C HIS A 37 28.05 18.77 18.69
N GLU A 38 27.38 19.38 19.67
CA GLU A 38 26.13 18.85 20.21
C GLU A 38 25.04 19.07 19.15
N PHE A 39 24.50 17.97 18.65
CA PHE A 39 23.35 17.98 17.76
C PHE A 39 22.14 17.62 18.60
N ASP A 40 21.20 18.55 18.72
CA ASP A 40 19.90 18.30 19.32
C ASP A 40 19.01 17.57 18.30
N PRO A 41 18.75 16.26 18.49
CA PRO A 41 17.82 15.56 17.62
C PRO A 41 16.43 16.18 17.78
N PRO A 42 15.70 16.41 16.68
CA PRO A 42 14.34 16.94 16.78
C PRO A 42 13.46 15.98 17.59
N GLU A 43 12.51 16.54 18.34
CA GLU A 43 11.51 15.73 19.02
C GLU A 43 10.72 14.90 18.01
N PHE A 44 10.44 13.64 18.36
CA PHE A 44 9.63 12.78 17.52
C PHE A 44 8.21 13.36 17.41
N ALA A 45 7.80 13.73 16.20
CA ALA A 45 6.43 14.09 15.88
C ALA A 45 5.73 12.88 15.26
N PRO A 46 4.72 12.26 15.92
CA PRO A 46 3.95 11.19 15.31
C PRO A 46 3.23 11.72 14.06
N LEU A 47 3.20 10.90 13.01
CA LEU A 47 2.47 11.22 11.79
C LEU A 47 0.96 11.21 12.08
N ALA A 48 0.22 12.14 11.48
CA ALA A 48 -1.23 12.15 11.54
C ALA A 48 -1.79 10.90 10.85
N GLU A 49 -2.67 10.18 11.55
CA GLU A 49 -3.47 9.12 10.93
C GLU A 49 -4.46 9.77 9.96
N VAL A 50 -4.33 9.44 8.67
CA VAL A 50 -5.30 9.81 7.64
C VAL A 50 -6.19 8.61 7.37
N ASP A 51 -7.51 8.80 7.47
CA ASP A 51 -8.46 7.79 7.06
C ASP A 51 -8.25 7.47 5.57
N GLY A 52 -7.91 6.22 5.29
CA GLY A 52 -7.83 5.73 3.93
C GLY A 52 -9.21 5.69 3.27
N PRO A 53 -9.27 5.65 1.93
CA PRO A 53 -10.55 5.58 1.24
C PRO A 53 -11.30 4.29 1.60
N ALA A 54 -12.62 4.37 1.67
CA ALA A 54 -13.44 3.21 1.99
C ALA A 54 -13.28 2.13 0.90
N ILE A 55 -12.68 0.99 1.28
CA ILE A 55 -12.48 -0.14 0.36
C ILE A 55 -13.76 -0.97 0.32
N VAL A 56 -14.33 -1.11 -0.88
CA VAL A 56 -15.58 -1.86 -1.11
C VAL A 56 -15.29 -3.16 -1.85
N ARG A 57 -15.92 -4.25 -1.40
CA ARG A 57 -15.80 -5.56 -2.04
C ARG A 57 -17.00 -5.84 -2.96
N PRO A 58 -16.78 -6.32 -4.19
CA PRO A 58 -17.87 -6.70 -5.08
C PRO A 58 -18.69 -7.88 -4.54
N LYS A 59 -20.03 -7.75 -4.58
CA LYS A 59 -20.97 -8.82 -4.22
C LYS A 59 -21.47 -9.61 -5.43
N ALA A 60 -21.38 -9.01 -6.62
CA ALA A 60 -21.75 -9.66 -7.87
C ALA A 60 -20.95 -9.06 -9.04
N GLU A 61 -21.04 -9.70 -10.19
CA GLU A 61 -20.50 -9.22 -11.46
C GLU A 61 -21.56 -9.30 -12.56
N ARG A 62 -21.36 -8.52 -13.62
CA ARG A 62 -22.03 -8.65 -14.90
C ARG A 62 -21.05 -9.30 -15.87
N THR A 63 -21.41 -10.47 -16.39
CA THR A 63 -20.62 -11.15 -17.42
C THR A 63 -21.43 -11.33 -18.69
N ARG A 64 -20.76 -11.36 -19.84
CA ARG A 64 -21.39 -11.59 -21.13
C ARG A 64 -21.45 -13.08 -21.45
N CYS A 65 -22.64 -13.60 -21.76
CA CYS A 65 -22.82 -14.99 -22.17
C CYS A 65 -22.12 -15.28 -23.51
N PRO A 66 -21.35 -16.37 -23.66
CA PRO A 66 -20.69 -16.72 -24.91
C PRO A 66 -21.66 -17.16 -26.03
N GLY A 67 -22.77 -17.81 -25.68
CA GLY A 67 -23.74 -18.30 -26.67
C GLY A 67 -24.66 -17.20 -27.22
N CYS A 68 -25.24 -16.38 -26.33
CA CYS A 68 -26.25 -15.39 -26.73
C CYS A 68 -25.84 -13.92 -26.55
N GLY A 69 -24.66 -13.63 -25.98
CA GLY A 69 -24.18 -12.26 -25.77
C GLY A 69 -24.90 -11.46 -24.67
N GLU A 70 -25.89 -12.05 -23.98
CA GLU A 70 -26.66 -11.38 -22.92
C GLU A 70 -25.82 -11.10 -21.66
N GLU A 71 -26.06 -9.98 -20.98
CA GLU A 71 -25.39 -9.63 -19.71
C GLU A 71 -26.05 -10.31 -18.50
N LEU A 72 -25.38 -11.32 -17.95
CA LEU A 72 -25.84 -12.07 -16.79
C LEU A 72 -25.28 -11.48 -15.49
N ARG A 73 -26.13 -11.39 -14.46
CA ARG A 73 -25.70 -11.09 -13.09
C ARG A 73 -25.31 -12.38 -12.38
N ILE A 74 -24.07 -12.47 -11.93
CA ILE A 74 -23.54 -13.61 -11.19
C ILE A 74 -23.04 -13.14 -9.83
N ALA A 75 -23.51 -13.76 -8.75
CA ALA A 75 -23.04 -13.44 -7.41
C ALA A 75 -21.59 -13.88 -7.21
N THR A 76 -20.80 -13.12 -6.44
CA THR A 76 -19.35 -13.40 -6.35
C THR A 76 -19.04 -14.75 -5.71
N LYS A 77 -19.95 -15.30 -4.91
CA LYS A 77 -19.89 -16.65 -4.32
C LYS A 77 -19.83 -17.80 -5.34
N TYR A 78 -20.23 -17.56 -6.60
CA TYR A 78 -20.15 -18.57 -7.65
C TYR A 78 -18.85 -18.48 -8.45
N ALA A 79 -17.85 -17.69 -8.03
CA ALA A 79 -16.56 -17.60 -8.73
C ALA A 79 -15.98 -19.00 -9.03
N GLY A 80 -15.55 -19.24 -10.27
CA GLY A 80 -14.95 -20.51 -10.69
C GLY A 80 -15.94 -21.66 -10.85
N VAL A 81 -17.22 -21.48 -10.49
CA VAL A 81 -18.25 -22.52 -10.62
C VAL A 81 -18.87 -22.46 -12.02
N PRO A 82 -19.13 -23.61 -12.67
CA PRO A 82 -19.89 -23.65 -13.91
C PRO A 82 -21.35 -23.24 -13.63
N VAL A 83 -21.83 -22.26 -14.38
CA VAL A 83 -23.21 -21.75 -14.32
C VAL A 83 -23.80 -21.76 -15.72
N ALA A 84 -25.10 -22.03 -15.83
CA ALA A 84 -25.81 -21.99 -17.11
C ALA A 84 -26.43 -20.61 -17.34
N CYS A 85 -26.36 -20.13 -18.58
CA CYS A 85 -27.07 -18.92 -18.98
C CYS A 85 -28.59 -19.11 -18.82
N LYS A 86 -29.25 -18.20 -18.09
CA LYS A 86 -30.71 -18.26 -17.88
C LYS A 86 -31.54 -18.11 -19.17
N LYS A 87 -30.94 -17.60 -20.25
CA LYS A 87 -31.62 -17.36 -21.53
C LYS A 87 -31.45 -18.50 -22.54
N CYS A 88 -30.22 -18.95 -22.77
CA CYS A 88 -29.92 -19.97 -23.79
C CYS A 88 -29.47 -21.32 -23.22
N GLY A 89 -29.26 -21.43 -21.90
CA GLY A 89 -28.79 -22.66 -21.26
C GLY A 89 -27.30 -22.95 -21.42
N GLU A 90 -26.57 -22.17 -22.23
CA GLU A 90 -25.12 -22.38 -22.46
C GLU A 90 -24.33 -22.36 -21.14
N PRO A 91 -23.56 -23.42 -20.82
CA PRO A 91 -22.68 -23.45 -19.67
C PRO A 91 -21.52 -22.46 -19.81
N MET A 92 -21.15 -21.82 -18.71
CA MET A 92 -20.00 -20.94 -18.64
C MET A 92 -19.42 -20.87 -17.23
N THR A 93 -18.13 -20.58 -17.14
CA THR A 93 -17.47 -20.39 -15.83
C THR A 93 -17.77 -19.00 -15.30
N ALA A 94 -18.34 -18.93 -14.10
CA ALA A 94 -18.52 -17.67 -13.39
C ALA A 94 -17.16 -17.07 -12.99
N GLY A 95 -17.03 -15.75 -13.06
CA GLY A 95 -15.77 -15.07 -12.76
C GLY A 95 -14.78 -14.95 -13.90
N ASP A 96 -15.09 -15.47 -15.09
CA ASP A 96 -14.27 -15.30 -16.30
C ASP A 96 -13.95 -13.82 -16.56
N ALA A 97 -12.68 -13.46 -16.43
CA ALA A 97 -12.24 -12.06 -16.44
C ALA A 97 -12.40 -11.41 -17.81
N GLU A 98 -12.22 -12.17 -18.89
CA GLU A 98 -12.30 -11.69 -20.27
C GLU A 98 -13.75 -11.30 -20.65
N ARG A 99 -14.73 -11.99 -20.07
CA ARG A 99 -16.16 -11.73 -20.31
C ARG A 99 -16.79 -10.81 -19.29
N ARG A 100 -16.05 -10.43 -18.24
CA ARG A 100 -16.54 -9.57 -17.16
C ARG A 100 -16.68 -8.13 -17.67
N VAL A 101 -17.91 -7.63 -17.65
CA VAL A 101 -18.24 -6.27 -18.12
C VAL A 101 -18.19 -5.27 -16.96
N ALA A 102 -18.70 -5.66 -15.79
CA ALA A 102 -18.78 -4.78 -14.63
C ALA A 102 -18.84 -5.56 -13.31
N LEU A 103 -18.48 -4.88 -12.22
CA LEU A 103 -18.68 -5.33 -10.86
C LEU A 103 -19.85 -4.59 -10.22
N LEU A 104 -20.53 -5.26 -9.30
CA LEU A 104 -21.62 -4.72 -8.49
C LEU A 104 -21.18 -4.74 -7.04
N ALA A 105 -21.17 -3.57 -6.40
CA ALA A 105 -20.81 -3.39 -5.00
C ALA A 105 -21.82 -2.44 -4.33
N ASP A 106 -21.88 -2.42 -3.01
CA ASP A 106 -22.68 -1.44 -2.28
C ASP A 106 -21.78 -0.29 -1.81
N CYS A 107 -22.25 0.94 -2.01
CA CYS A 107 -21.53 2.11 -1.54
C CYS A 107 -21.64 2.22 0.00
N PRO A 108 -20.54 2.33 0.75
CA PRO A 108 -20.56 2.42 2.21
C PRO A 108 -21.16 3.73 2.71
N HIS A 109 -21.14 4.77 1.88
CA HIS A 109 -21.65 6.10 2.22
C HIS A 109 -23.17 6.22 2.06
N CYS A 110 -23.73 5.62 1.01
CA CYS A 110 -25.17 5.76 0.71
C CYS A 110 -25.95 4.45 0.67
N LEU A 111 -25.28 3.31 0.89
CA LEU A 111 -25.84 1.96 0.95
C LEU A 111 -26.55 1.49 -0.33
N LYS A 112 -26.40 2.23 -1.43
CA LYS A 112 -26.97 1.88 -2.74
C LYS A 112 -25.99 1.02 -3.54
N GLU A 113 -26.55 0.08 -4.31
CA GLU A 113 -25.78 -0.74 -5.24
C GLU A 113 -25.25 0.12 -6.40
N ILE A 114 -23.95 0.02 -6.65
CA ILE A 114 -23.24 0.71 -7.73
C ILE A 114 -22.69 -0.29 -8.74
N ARG A 115 -22.81 0.07 -10.03
CA ARG A 115 -22.19 -0.65 -11.15
C ARG A 115 -20.84 -0.01 -11.46
N VAL A 116 -19.78 -0.77 -11.30
CA VAL A 116 -18.40 -0.32 -11.47
C VAL A 116 -17.83 -0.98 -12.72
N GLY A 117 -17.37 -0.18 -13.67
CA GLY A 117 -16.67 -0.70 -14.85
C GLY A 117 -15.28 -1.23 -14.46
N MET A 118 -14.82 -2.26 -15.16
CA MET A 118 -13.54 -2.93 -14.84
C MET A 118 -12.32 -1.99 -14.79
N LYS A 119 -12.32 -0.94 -15.61
CA LYS A 119 -11.23 0.06 -15.63
C LYS A 119 -11.06 0.88 -14.34
N TYR A 120 -12.04 0.88 -13.44
CA TYR A 120 -12.04 1.64 -12.19
C TYR A 120 -11.67 0.78 -10.97
N VAL A 121 -11.44 -0.51 -11.17
CA VAL A 121 -11.06 -1.43 -10.10
C VAL A 121 -9.65 -1.06 -9.61
N GLY A 122 -9.45 -1.05 -8.29
CA GLY A 122 -8.20 -0.62 -7.67
C GLY A 122 -7.92 0.88 -7.72
N GLN A 123 -8.82 1.69 -8.29
CA GLN A 123 -8.70 3.14 -8.36
C GLN A 123 -9.56 3.82 -7.29
N LEU A 124 -9.08 4.96 -6.81
CA LEU A 124 -9.89 5.86 -5.99
C LEU A 124 -10.91 6.57 -6.88
N VAL A 125 -12.19 6.36 -6.61
CA VAL A 125 -13.28 6.92 -7.41
C VAL A 125 -14.39 7.46 -6.52
N GLY A 126 -15.12 8.46 -7.03
CA GLY A 126 -16.33 8.95 -6.39
C GLY A 126 -17.54 8.08 -6.72
N CYS A 127 -18.37 7.78 -5.72
CA CYS A 127 -19.67 7.14 -5.94
C CYS A 127 -20.55 8.01 -6.84
N LYS A 128 -21.05 7.47 -7.96
CA LYS A 128 -21.93 8.19 -8.89
C LYS A 128 -23.23 8.71 -8.25
N LEU A 129 -23.64 8.13 -7.11
CA LEU A 129 -24.91 8.44 -6.44
C LEU A 129 -24.80 9.46 -5.31
N CYS A 130 -23.69 9.47 -4.57
CA CYS A 130 -23.51 10.36 -3.41
C CYS A 130 -22.21 11.17 -3.44
N GLY A 131 -21.31 10.94 -4.39
CA GLY A 131 -20.00 11.57 -4.47
C GLY A 131 -18.95 11.02 -3.50
N GLY A 132 -19.34 10.20 -2.51
CA GLY A 132 -18.42 9.66 -1.52
C GLY A 132 -17.28 8.85 -2.13
N GLU A 133 -16.06 9.10 -1.65
CA GLU A 133 -14.83 8.48 -2.12
C GLU A 133 -14.76 7.02 -1.68
N LEU A 134 -14.45 6.14 -2.63
CA LEU A 134 -14.32 4.71 -2.40
C LEU A 134 -13.34 4.08 -3.39
N MET A 135 -12.79 2.95 -2.98
CA MET A 135 -11.95 2.13 -3.85
C MET A 135 -12.57 0.75 -3.97
N VAL A 136 -12.80 0.30 -5.20
CA VAL A 136 -13.40 -1.02 -5.45
C VAL A 136 -12.27 -2.04 -5.53
N ALA A 137 -12.22 -2.94 -4.55
CA ALA A 137 -11.22 -3.99 -4.50
C ALA A 137 -11.39 -4.96 -5.67
N GLU A 138 -10.27 -5.50 -6.15
CA GLU A 138 -10.28 -6.68 -6.99
C GLU A 138 -10.97 -7.83 -6.23
N ARG A 139 -11.59 -8.78 -6.93
CA ARG A 139 -12.05 -10.00 -6.28
C ARG A 139 -10.83 -10.72 -5.72
N GLY A 140 -10.72 -10.79 -4.39
CA GLY A 140 -9.82 -11.73 -3.74
C GLY A 140 -10.22 -13.14 -4.16
N VAL A 141 -9.30 -13.85 -4.82
CA VAL A 141 -9.36 -15.30 -4.94
C VAL A 141 -9.02 -15.82 -3.54
N SER A 142 -10.03 -16.30 -2.82
CA SER A 142 -9.81 -17.05 -1.57
C SER A 142 -9.37 -18.47 -1.89
#